data_AF-A0A7K3PEE5-F1
#
_entry.id   AF-A0A7K3PEE5-F1
#
_cell.length_a   1.000
_cell.length_b   1.000
_cell.length_c   1.000
_cell.angle_alpha   90.00
_cell.angle_beta   90.00
_cell.angle_gamma   90.00
#
_symmetry.space_group_name_H-M   'P 1'
#
loop_
_entity.id
_entity.type
_entity.pdbx_description
1 polymer ?
#
loop_
_entity_poly.entity_id
_entity_poly.type
_entity_poly.pdbx_seq_one_letter_code
_entity_poly.pdbx_strand_id
1 'polypeptide(L)'
;MRPVGIVTDDPGGTAGLPVLSTGEEVRRAVVQNGVRDVLAVDPSPRPRQAALLRALAESGCTVWELDAETAAPAPRYAAGDRIAAFRCRRLEPASRRPGGAGKRVLDVLVSGVLLLLLSPLLLTCAAVLRLVGGPGVLFRQERVGQGGRPFTLLKFRTHRPADEHEAATRWSVADEHRMPWFCRFLRRTSLDELLQLWNVFRGDMSLVGPRPERPYFVARFSQTYPGYAARHRMPAGITGLAQINGLRGDTSIEDRARFDNAYIDDWSLWRDVCILLRTAAALVRPTGS
;
A
#
# COMPACT_ATOMS: atom_id res chain seq x y z
N MET A 1 -7.17 -8.36 -35.64
CA MET A 1 -6.00 -8.58 -34.74
C MET A 1 -5.41 -9.93 -35.06
N ARG A 2 -4.08 -10.08 -35.06
CA ARG A 2 -3.41 -11.39 -35.24
C ARG A 2 -2.84 -11.82 -33.88
N PRO A 3 -3.35 -12.89 -33.25
CA PRO A 3 -2.80 -13.35 -31.99
C PRO A 3 -1.37 -13.88 -32.18
N VAL A 4 -0.46 -13.50 -31.28
CA VAL A 4 0.96 -13.89 -31.32
C VAL A 4 1.31 -14.96 -30.28
N GLY A 5 0.43 -15.20 -29.32
CA GLY A 5 0.61 -16.18 -28.25
C GLY A 5 -0.55 -16.13 -27.26
N ILE A 6 -0.63 -17.13 -26.39
CA ILE A 6 -1.66 -17.27 -25.35
C ILE A 6 -0.99 -17.52 -24.00
N VAL A 7 -1.51 -16.87 -22.94
CA VAL A 7 -1.11 -17.12 -21.56
C VAL A 7 -2.23 -17.90 -20.90
N THR A 8 -1.99 -19.17 -20.56
CA THR A 8 -3.00 -20.04 -19.96
C THR A 8 -2.31 -21.05 -19.04
N ASP A 9 -3.00 -21.39 -17.94
CA ASP A 9 -2.59 -22.49 -17.04
C ASP A 9 -2.98 -23.86 -17.60
N ASP A 10 -3.87 -23.90 -18.60
CA ASP A 10 -4.33 -25.10 -19.31
C ASP A 10 -3.94 -25.01 -20.81
N PRO A 11 -2.97 -25.81 -21.29
CA PRO A 11 -2.54 -25.82 -22.68
C PRO A 11 -3.54 -26.54 -23.62
N GLY A 12 -4.63 -27.12 -23.11
CA GLY A 12 -5.68 -27.72 -23.93
C GLY A 12 -6.42 -26.69 -24.77
N GLY A 13 -6.42 -26.82 -26.10
CA GLY A 13 -7.24 -26.02 -27.00
C GLY A 13 -6.58 -24.76 -27.58
N THR A 14 -5.25 -24.65 -27.50
CA THR A 14 -4.51 -23.54 -28.12
C THR A 14 -4.45 -23.77 -29.62
N ALA A 15 -5.30 -23.08 -30.39
CA ALA A 15 -5.46 -23.21 -31.84
C ALA A 15 -4.18 -22.86 -32.66
N GLY A 16 -3.10 -23.61 -32.48
CA GLY A 16 -1.78 -23.41 -33.10
C GLY A 16 -0.96 -22.25 -32.54
N LEU A 17 -1.40 -21.60 -31.45
CA LEU A 17 -0.70 -20.46 -30.84
C LEU A 17 0.34 -20.90 -29.82
N PRO A 18 1.50 -20.23 -29.75
CA PRO A 18 2.50 -20.54 -28.74
C PRO A 18 1.97 -20.21 -27.34
N VAL A 19 2.13 -21.16 -26.41
CA VAL A 19 1.75 -21.00 -25.01
C VAL A 19 2.89 -20.34 -24.26
N LEU A 20 2.60 -19.19 -23.64
CA LEU A 20 3.53 -18.41 -22.85
C LEU A 20 3.24 -18.68 -21.38
N SER A 21 4.09 -19.48 -20.75
CA SER A 21 3.90 -20.03 -19.41
C SER A 21 4.53 -19.17 -18.32
N THR A 22 5.52 -18.35 -18.67
CA THR A 22 6.25 -17.49 -17.74
C THR A 22 6.13 -16.01 -18.08
N GLY A 23 6.27 -15.14 -17.07
CA GLY A 23 6.27 -13.69 -17.28
C GLY A 23 7.42 -13.20 -18.17
N GLU A 24 8.56 -13.91 -18.21
CA GLU A 24 9.68 -13.60 -19.10
C GLU A 24 9.37 -13.94 -20.56
N GLU A 25 8.75 -15.09 -20.82
CA GLU A 25 8.27 -15.47 -22.15
C GLU A 25 7.27 -14.46 -22.68
N VAL A 26 6.35 -14.01 -21.83
CA VAL A 26 5.38 -12.96 -22.16
C VAL A 26 6.08 -11.66 -22.53
N ARG A 27 7.02 -11.18 -21.69
CA ARG A 27 7.79 -9.97 -22.00
C ARG A 27 8.56 -10.09 -23.31
N ARG A 28 9.21 -11.23 -23.54
CA ARG A 28 9.98 -11.48 -24.76
C ARG A 28 9.08 -11.46 -25.99
N ALA A 29 7.92 -12.12 -25.92
CA ALA A 29 6.94 -12.14 -27.01
C ALA A 29 6.39 -10.74 -27.32
N VAL A 30 6.13 -9.93 -26.28
CA VAL A 30 5.67 -8.54 -26.44
C VAL A 30 6.70 -7.69 -27.18
N VAL A 31 7.97 -7.76 -26.76
CA VAL A 31 9.05 -6.99 -27.38
C VAL A 31 9.33 -7.47 -28.81
N GLN A 32 9.47 -8.77 -29.02
CA GLN A 32 9.83 -9.35 -30.32
C GLN A 32 8.74 -9.13 -31.38
N ASN A 33 7.46 -9.19 -30.99
CA ASN A 33 6.35 -9.08 -31.93
C ASN A 33 5.70 -7.69 -31.95
N GLY A 34 6.23 -6.71 -31.19
CA GLY A 34 5.70 -5.35 -31.12
C GLY A 34 4.24 -5.31 -30.67
N VAL A 35 3.88 -6.10 -29.67
CA VAL A 35 2.49 -6.26 -29.21
C VAL A 35 1.98 -4.96 -28.61
N ARG A 36 0.85 -4.46 -29.12
CA ARG A 36 0.20 -3.23 -28.64
C ARG A 36 -1.07 -3.48 -27.85
N ASP A 37 -1.72 -4.63 -28.03
CA ASP A 37 -3.00 -4.96 -27.43
C ASP A 37 -2.92 -6.33 -26.75
N VAL A 38 -3.35 -6.40 -25.50
CA VAL A 38 -3.45 -7.63 -24.71
C VAL A 38 -4.92 -7.85 -24.37
N LEU A 39 -5.43 -9.05 -24.66
CA LEU A 39 -6.80 -9.44 -24.39
C LEU A 39 -6.83 -10.37 -23.17
N ALA A 40 -7.44 -9.92 -22.08
CA ALA A 40 -7.71 -10.71 -20.88
C ALA A 40 -9.15 -11.23 -20.96
N VAL A 41 -9.29 -12.55 -21.11
CA VAL A 41 -10.59 -13.24 -21.13
C VAL A 41 -10.82 -13.82 -19.74
N ASP A 42 -11.92 -13.44 -19.10
CA ASP A 42 -12.29 -13.86 -17.74
C ASP A 42 -11.13 -13.71 -16.72
N PRO A 43 -10.65 -12.48 -16.46
CA PRO A 43 -9.62 -12.25 -15.46
C PRO A 43 -10.21 -12.48 -14.07
N SER A 44 -10.19 -13.74 -13.63
CA SER A 44 -10.38 -14.07 -12.23
C SER A 44 -9.45 -13.18 -11.36
N PRO A 45 -9.84 -12.81 -10.12
CA PRO A 45 -9.08 -11.91 -9.25
C PRO A 45 -7.80 -12.55 -8.67
N ARG A 46 -7.05 -13.31 -9.49
CA ARG A 46 -5.80 -13.94 -9.09
C ARG A 46 -4.70 -12.88 -9.03
N PRO A 47 -3.99 -12.73 -7.90
CA PRO A 47 -2.92 -11.74 -7.74
C PRO A 47 -1.82 -11.83 -8.80
N ARG A 48 -1.53 -13.04 -9.30
CA ARG A 48 -0.55 -13.28 -10.37
C ARG A 48 -0.97 -12.66 -11.71
N GLN A 49 -2.23 -12.84 -12.11
CA GLN A 49 -2.78 -12.25 -13.34
C GLN A 49 -2.79 -10.72 -13.23
N ALA A 50 -3.20 -10.17 -12.07
CA ALA A 50 -3.18 -8.73 -11.85
C ALA A 50 -1.77 -8.12 -11.94
N ALA A 51 -0.73 -8.83 -11.48
CA ALA A 51 0.67 -8.37 -11.61
C ALA A 51 1.16 -8.42 -13.06
N LEU A 52 0.82 -9.48 -13.81
CA LEU A 52 1.18 -9.63 -15.21
C LEU A 52 0.51 -8.58 -16.10
N LEU A 53 -0.81 -8.39 -15.95
CA LEU A 53 -1.58 -7.38 -16.70
C LEU A 53 -1.04 -5.97 -16.45
N ARG A 54 -0.61 -5.67 -15.21
CA ARG A 54 0.06 -4.40 -14.89
C ARG A 54 1.42 -4.26 -15.57
N ALA A 55 2.27 -5.28 -15.50
CA ALA A 55 3.58 -5.24 -16.16
C ALA A 55 3.45 -5.02 -17.68
N LEU A 56 2.42 -5.63 -18.30
CA LEU A 56 2.08 -5.42 -19.71
C LEU A 56 1.62 -4.00 -19.99
N ALA A 57 0.74 -3.45 -19.15
CA ALA A 57 0.28 -2.08 -19.29
C ALA A 57 1.41 -1.05 -19.09
N GLU A 58 2.30 -1.27 -18.13
CA GLU A 58 3.52 -0.46 -17.90
C GLU A 58 4.49 -0.54 -19.09
N SER A 59 4.49 -1.64 -19.84
CA SER A 59 5.29 -1.80 -21.07
C SER A 59 4.70 -1.09 -22.29
N GLY A 60 3.58 -0.37 -22.13
CA GLY A 60 2.92 0.40 -23.19
C GLY A 60 1.86 -0.40 -23.96
N CYS A 61 1.54 -1.63 -23.55
CA CYS A 61 0.43 -2.38 -24.13
C CYS A 61 -0.91 -1.86 -23.60
N THR A 62 -1.90 -1.77 -24.47
CA THR A 62 -3.30 -1.56 -24.08
C THR A 62 -3.88 -2.90 -23.63
N VAL A 63 -4.33 -2.99 -22.39
CA VAL A 63 -4.94 -4.21 -21.87
C VAL A 63 -6.46 -4.08 -21.96
N TRP A 64 -7.12 -5.08 -22.51
CA TRP A 64 -8.57 -5.14 -22.69
C TRP A 64 -9.13 -6.34 -21.93
N GLU A 65 -10.12 -6.11 -21.09
CA GLU A 65 -10.92 -7.14 -20.44
C GLU A 65 -12.12 -7.48 -21.32
N LEU A 66 -12.23 -8.75 -21.69
CA LEU A 66 -13.33 -9.31 -22.46
C LEU A 66 -14.33 -9.96 -21.51
N ASP A 67 -15.57 -9.46 -21.53
CA ASP A 67 -16.69 -10.13 -20.88
C ASP A 67 -17.20 -11.24 -21.80
N ALA A 68 -16.88 -12.49 -21.44
CA ALA A 68 -17.29 -13.68 -22.18
C ALA A 68 -18.68 -14.19 -21.77
N GLU A 69 -19.25 -13.71 -20.65
CA GLU A 69 -20.46 -14.31 -20.06
C GLU A 69 -21.78 -13.65 -20.51
N THR A 70 -21.76 -12.48 -21.14
CA THR A 70 -23.02 -11.84 -21.60
C THR A 70 -23.06 -11.53 -23.10
N ALA A 71 -23.56 -12.50 -23.86
CA ALA A 71 -24.21 -12.26 -25.16
C ALA A 71 -25.63 -11.66 -25.00
N ALA A 72 -25.94 -11.00 -23.87
CA ALA A 72 -27.24 -10.40 -23.59
C ALA A 72 -27.26 -8.90 -23.95
N PRO A 73 -28.36 -8.37 -24.52
CA PRO A 73 -28.45 -6.96 -24.88
C PRO A 73 -28.60 -6.08 -23.64
N ALA A 74 -27.52 -5.50 -23.13
CA ALA A 74 -27.57 -4.49 -22.07
C ALA A 74 -27.90 -3.07 -22.61
N PRO A 75 -28.48 -2.18 -21.78
CA PRO A 75 -29.11 -0.95 -22.21
C PRO A 75 -28.13 0.11 -22.77
N ARG A 76 -28.68 1.00 -23.62
CA ARG A 76 -27.97 1.93 -24.54
C ARG A 76 -27.08 3.01 -23.89
N TYR A 77 -26.99 3.07 -22.56
CA TYR A 77 -26.28 4.14 -21.83
C TYR A 77 -24.87 3.75 -21.34
N ALA A 78 -24.44 2.51 -21.51
CA ALA A 78 -23.07 2.08 -21.21
C ALA A 78 -22.25 2.00 -22.52
N ALA A 79 -21.63 3.12 -22.91
CA ALA A 79 -20.70 3.17 -24.03
C ALA A 79 -19.39 2.45 -23.65
N GLY A 80 -19.31 1.14 -23.92
CA GLY A 80 -18.08 0.37 -23.89
C GLY A 80 -17.59 0.07 -25.30
N ASP A 81 -16.26 0.04 -25.48
CA ASP A 81 -15.66 -0.35 -26.76
C ASP A 81 -15.98 -1.82 -27.08
N ARG A 82 -16.09 -2.14 -28.37
CA ARG A 82 -16.33 -3.51 -28.83
C ARG A 82 -15.14 -3.99 -29.66
N ILE A 83 -14.63 -5.19 -29.36
CA ILE A 83 -13.72 -5.91 -30.24
C ILE A 83 -14.52 -7.04 -30.88
N ALA A 84 -14.76 -6.92 -32.19
CA ALA A 84 -15.73 -7.76 -32.90
C ALA A 84 -17.12 -7.74 -32.22
N ALA A 85 -17.63 -8.91 -31.82
CA ALA A 85 -18.94 -9.05 -31.17
C ALA A 85 -18.89 -8.95 -29.63
N PHE A 86 -17.69 -8.91 -29.04
CA PHE A 86 -17.51 -8.99 -27.59
C PHE A 86 -17.41 -7.58 -26.97
N ARG A 87 -18.07 -7.41 -25.82
CA ARG A 87 -17.88 -6.21 -25.00
C ARG A 87 -16.47 -6.23 -24.45
N CYS A 88 -15.76 -5.13 -24.66
CA CYS A 88 -14.43 -4.93 -24.16
C CYS A 88 -14.43 -3.74 -23.23
N ARG A 89 -13.86 -3.92 -22.05
CA ARG A 89 -13.51 -2.81 -21.19
C ARG A 89 -12.01 -2.63 -21.26
N ARG A 90 -11.56 -1.45 -21.67
CA ARG A 90 -10.14 -1.14 -21.56
C ARG A 90 -9.77 -1.15 -20.07
N LEU A 91 -8.86 -2.04 -19.71
CA LEU A 91 -8.14 -1.96 -18.45
C LEU A 91 -7.09 -0.86 -18.65
N GLU A 92 -7.54 0.38 -18.51
CA GLU A 92 -6.62 1.49 -18.31
C GLU A 92 -5.74 1.09 -17.12
N PRO A 93 -4.39 0.99 -17.27
CA PRO A 93 -3.53 0.88 -16.11
C PRO A 93 -3.91 2.05 -15.23
N ALA A 94 -4.51 1.79 -14.06
CA ALA A 94 -5.19 2.81 -13.26
C ALA A 94 -4.38 4.11 -13.31
N SER A 95 -4.77 5.01 -14.22
CA SER A 95 -4.03 6.24 -14.52
C SER A 95 -4.27 7.27 -13.42
N ARG A 96 -5.00 6.85 -12.38
CA ARG A 96 -4.95 7.41 -11.05
C ARG A 96 -3.54 7.19 -10.50
N ARG A 97 -2.69 8.18 -10.74
CA ARG A 97 -1.48 8.40 -9.94
C ARG A 97 -1.84 8.14 -8.47
N PRO A 98 -1.29 7.08 -7.85
CA PRO A 98 -1.47 6.86 -6.42
C PRO A 98 -0.93 8.11 -5.72
N GLY A 99 -1.80 8.90 -5.07
CA GLY A 99 -1.41 10.22 -4.54
C GLY A 99 -1.88 11.45 -5.32
N GLY A 100 -2.97 11.38 -6.09
CA GLY A 100 -3.54 12.55 -6.78
C GLY A 100 -3.82 13.75 -5.85
N ALA A 101 -3.92 14.96 -6.41
CA ALA A 101 -4.03 16.21 -5.66
C ALA A 101 -5.15 16.21 -4.59
N GLY A 102 -6.29 15.56 -4.87
CA GLY A 102 -7.39 15.42 -3.90
C GLY A 102 -6.99 14.65 -2.64
N LYS A 103 -6.14 13.63 -2.75
CA LYS A 103 -5.60 12.90 -1.59
C LYS A 103 -4.71 13.81 -0.76
N ARG A 104 -3.84 14.56 -1.42
CA ARG A 104 -2.95 15.50 -0.74
C ARG A 104 -3.72 16.59 0.01
N VAL A 105 -4.78 17.14 -0.60
CA VAL A 105 -5.66 18.11 0.05
C VAL A 105 -6.34 17.50 1.27
N LEU A 106 -6.90 16.30 1.14
CA LEU A 106 -7.51 15.58 2.27
C LEU A 106 -6.50 15.37 3.40
N ASP A 107 -5.29 14.90 3.07
CA ASP A 107 -4.22 14.65 4.04
C ASP A 107 -3.85 15.92 4.80
N VAL A 108 -3.62 17.04 4.11
CA VAL A 108 -3.25 18.32 4.73
C VAL A 108 -4.37 18.88 5.60
N LEU A 109 -5.62 18.87 5.12
CA LEU A 109 -6.75 19.39 5.88
C LEU A 109 -7.01 18.57 7.15
N VAL A 110 -7.13 17.25 7.01
CA VAL A 110 -7.45 16.38 8.14
C VAL A 110 -6.28 16.31 9.12
N SER A 111 -5.03 16.19 8.66
CA SER A 111 -3.87 16.23 9.57
C SER A 111 -3.70 17.58 10.25
N GLY A 112 -3.95 18.69 9.55
CA GLY A 112 -3.88 20.04 10.11
C GLY A 112 -4.93 20.27 11.21
N VAL A 113 -6.17 19.86 10.98
CA VAL A 113 -7.24 19.91 11.99
C VAL A 113 -6.90 19.03 13.20
N LEU A 114 -6.45 17.79 12.96
CA LEU A 114 -6.07 16.89 14.06
C LEU A 114 -4.88 17.42 14.85
N LEU A 115 -3.86 17.99 14.19
CA LEU A 115 -2.72 18.61 14.88
C LEU A 115 -3.15 19.80 15.74
N LEU A 116 -4.07 20.63 15.25
CA LEU A 116 -4.60 21.76 16.01
C LEU A 116 -5.37 21.27 17.25
N LEU A 117 -6.31 20.35 17.07
CA LEU A 117 -7.15 19.81 18.15
C LEU A 117 -6.33 19.01 19.18
N LEU A 118 -5.33 18.26 18.73
CA LEU A 118 -4.49 17.42 19.60
C LEU A 118 -3.27 18.17 20.14
N SER A 119 -3.00 19.41 19.72
CA SER A 119 -1.87 20.20 20.19
C SER A 119 -1.73 20.29 21.73
N PRO A 120 -2.79 20.54 22.53
CA PRO A 120 -2.66 20.55 23.99
C PRO A 120 -2.26 19.19 24.56
N LEU A 121 -2.78 18.09 23.98
CA LEU A 121 -2.42 16.73 24.38
C LEU A 121 -0.95 16.43 24.03
N LEU A 122 -0.52 16.75 22.81
CA LEU A 122 0.86 16.55 22.36
C LEU A 122 1.86 17.33 23.23
N LEU A 123 1.52 18.58 23.58
CA LEU A 123 2.34 19.40 24.49
C LEU A 123 2.41 18.79 25.89
N THR A 124 1.30 18.29 26.41
CA THR A 124 1.26 17.60 27.71
C THR A 124 2.12 16.35 27.70
N CYS A 125 1.99 15.51 26.66
CA CYS A 125 2.84 14.32 26.50
C CYS A 125 4.33 14.69 26.42
N ALA A 126 4.67 15.74 25.67
CA ALA A 126 6.05 16.24 25.56
C ALA A 126 6.59 16.72 26.92
N ALA A 127 5.81 17.48 27.68
CA ALA A 127 6.17 17.96 29.00
C ALA A 127 6.42 16.79 29.98
N VAL A 128 5.51 15.82 30.05
CA VAL A 128 5.66 14.65 30.92
C VAL A 128 6.88 13.82 30.53
N LEU A 129 7.12 13.59 29.24
CA LEU A 129 8.32 12.87 28.78
C LEU A 129 9.61 13.63 29.10
N ARG A 130 9.59 14.96 29.05
CA ARG A 130 10.74 15.81 29.40
C ARG A 130 11.07 15.68 30.88
N LEU A 131 10.06 15.64 31.74
CA LEU A 131 10.20 15.50 33.20
C LEU A 131 10.65 14.08 33.60
N VAL A 132 10.03 13.05 33.02
CA VAL A 132 10.30 11.64 33.39
C VAL A 132 11.59 11.11 32.75
N GLY A 133 11.85 11.47 31.50
CA GLY A 133 12.92 10.89 30.69
C GLY A 133 14.06 11.84 30.34
N GLY A 134 13.99 13.13 30.70
CA GLY A 134 15.01 14.12 30.37
C GLY A 134 14.94 14.66 28.93
N PRO A 135 15.98 15.34 28.42
CA PRO A 135 15.95 16.05 27.13
C PRO A 135 15.74 15.11 25.95
N GLY A 136 15.19 15.62 24.84
CA GLY A 136 14.99 14.86 23.60
C GLY A 136 13.69 14.05 23.59
N VAL A 137 12.54 14.71 23.66
CA VAL A 137 11.21 14.07 23.69
C VAL A 137 10.82 13.40 22.36
N LEU A 138 11.48 13.77 21.27
CA LEU A 138 11.22 13.25 19.93
C LEU A 138 12.20 12.12 19.61
N PHE A 139 11.67 11.03 19.08
CA PHE A 139 12.43 9.99 18.41
C PHE A 139 12.26 10.14 16.91
N ARG A 140 13.37 10.08 16.18
CA ARG A 140 13.45 10.19 14.73
C ARG A 140 13.93 8.86 14.19
N GLN A 141 13.25 8.32 13.19
CA GLN A 141 13.64 7.05 12.59
C GLN A 141 13.49 7.12 11.08
N GLU A 142 14.54 6.70 10.37
CA GLU A 142 14.48 6.60 8.92
C GLU A 142 13.56 5.46 8.50
N ARG A 143 12.72 5.77 7.51
CA ARG A 143 11.73 4.87 6.94
C ARG A 143 11.67 5.06 5.43
N VAL A 144 11.21 4.04 4.72
CA VAL A 144 11.03 4.09 3.27
C VAL A 144 9.60 4.52 2.93
N GLY A 145 9.48 5.56 2.10
CA GLY A 145 8.22 6.12 1.61
C GLY A 145 8.00 5.85 0.14
N GLN A 146 7.31 6.77 -0.53
CA GLN A 146 6.97 6.66 -1.95
C GLN A 146 8.23 6.62 -2.83
N GLY A 147 8.21 5.78 -3.85
CA GLY A 147 9.32 5.58 -4.80
C GLY A 147 10.57 4.98 -4.16
N GLY A 148 10.45 4.35 -2.98
CA GLY A 148 11.60 3.82 -2.26
C GLY A 148 12.45 4.90 -1.59
N ARG A 149 11.97 6.15 -1.52
CA ARG A 149 12.74 7.27 -0.95
C ARG A 149 12.72 7.23 0.58
N PRO A 150 13.87 7.40 1.25
CA PRO A 150 13.90 7.49 2.70
C PRO A 150 13.29 8.82 3.18
N PHE A 151 12.62 8.78 4.33
CA PHE A 151 12.14 9.95 5.05
C PHE A 151 12.27 9.73 6.57
N THR A 152 12.27 10.83 7.33
CA THR A 152 12.35 10.77 8.79
C THR A 152 10.96 10.70 9.41
N LEU A 153 10.61 9.56 9.99
CA LEU A 153 9.38 9.37 10.74
C LEU A 153 9.54 9.89 12.18
N LEU A 154 8.55 10.65 12.65
CA LEU A 154 8.52 11.25 13.99
C LEU A 154 7.64 10.44 14.96
N LYS A 155 8.16 10.18 16.16
CA LYS A 155 7.41 9.62 17.28
C LYS A 155 7.84 10.25 18.61
N PHE A 156 7.05 10.05 19.65
CA PHE A 156 7.52 10.33 21.00
C PHE A 156 8.56 9.30 21.42
N ARG A 157 9.61 9.75 22.10
CA ARG A 157 10.68 8.89 22.58
C ARG A 157 10.22 8.12 23.80
N THR A 158 9.81 6.88 23.58
CA THR A 158 9.43 5.92 24.63
C THR A 158 10.58 4.98 25.03
N HIS A 159 11.60 4.86 24.17
CA HIS A 159 12.82 4.09 24.38
C HIS A 159 14.05 4.86 23.86
N ARG A 160 15.21 4.66 24.49
CA ARG A 160 16.51 5.12 23.98
C ARG A 160 17.27 3.91 23.47
N PRO A 161 17.43 3.74 22.14
CA PRO A 161 18.32 2.70 21.63
C PRO A 161 19.75 2.95 22.10
N ALA A 162 20.51 1.89 22.32
CA ALA A 162 21.91 1.94 22.72
C ALA A 162 22.79 2.51 21.59
N ASP A 163 22.46 2.20 20.34
CA ASP A 163 23.13 2.71 19.14
C ASP A 163 22.18 2.81 17.92
N GLU A 164 22.69 3.38 16.82
CA GLU A 164 21.95 3.50 15.55
C GLU A 164 21.65 2.13 14.91
N HIS A 165 22.51 1.14 15.14
CA HIS A 165 22.33 -0.20 14.61
C HIS A 165 21.11 -0.88 15.22
N GLU A 166 20.96 -0.84 16.55
CA GLU A 166 19.80 -1.32 17.28
C GLU A 166 18.53 -0.59 16.83
N ALA A 167 18.62 0.73 16.66
CA ALA A 167 17.51 1.55 16.16
C ALA A 167 17.06 1.13 14.75
N ALA A 168 17.98 0.62 13.92
CA ALA A 168 17.71 0.18 12.56
C ALA A 168 17.24 -1.29 12.50
N THR A 169 17.85 -2.21 13.25
CA THR A 169 17.69 -3.66 13.07
C THR A 169 16.72 -4.33 14.04
N ARG A 170 16.41 -3.70 15.18
CA ARG A 170 15.55 -4.32 16.20
C ARG A 170 14.06 -4.27 15.85
N TRP A 171 13.45 -5.40 15.52
CA TRP A 171 12.03 -5.48 15.11
C TRP A 171 11.06 -5.10 16.24
N SER A 172 11.27 -5.62 17.46
CA SER A 172 10.46 -5.34 18.65
C SER A 172 11.32 -4.94 19.87
N VAL A 173 10.82 -4.03 20.70
CA VAL A 173 11.48 -3.63 21.96
C VAL A 173 11.17 -4.70 23.01
N ALA A 174 12.07 -5.67 23.15
CA ALA A 174 11.91 -6.86 23.99
C ALA A 174 11.90 -6.60 25.51
N ASP A 175 11.98 -5.35 25.98
CA ASP A 175 12.14 -5.05 27.42
C ASP A 175 11.14 -4.01 27.92
N GLU A 176 9.84 -4.30 27.74
CA GLU A 176 8.76 -3.43 28.23
C GLU A 176 8.70 -3.33 29.76
N HIS A 177 9.32 -4.29 30.48
CA HIS A 177 9.30 -4.37 31.94
C HIS A 177 10.10 -3.25 32.61
N ARG A 178 11.19 -2.78 31.99
CA ARG A 178 12.01 -1.66 32.50
C ARG A 178 11.52 -0.28 32.02
N MET A 179 10.48 -0.23 31.19
CA MET A 179 9.98 1.02 30.61
C MET A 179 9.11 1.80 31.62
N PRO A 180 9.29 3.13 31.75
CA PRO A 180 8.44 3.96 32.60
C PRO A 180 6.95 3.75 32.28
N TRP A 181 6.11 3.77 33.31
CA TRP A 181 4.66 3.54 33.16
C TRP A 181 4.03 4.46 32.11
N PHE A 182 4.47 5.72 32.04
CA PHE A 182 3.98 6.69 31.06
C PHE A 182 4.38 6.33 29.62
N CYS A 183 5.63 5.89 29.40
CA CYS A 183 6.06 5.42 28.08
C CYS A 183 5.29 4.16 27.64
N ARG A 184 4.98 3.27 28.59
CA ARG A 184 4.13 2.09 28.36
C ARG A 184 2.70 2.50 28.01
N PHE A 185 2.14 3.46 28.74
CA PHE A 185 0.82 4.03 28.43
C PHE A 185 0.78 4.62 27.02
N LEU A 186 1.78 5.43 26.63
CA LEU A 186 1.86 6.01 25.29
C LEU A 186 1.90 4.95 24.19
N ARG A 187 2.71 3.89 24.33
CA ARG A 187 2.78 2.79 23.35
C ARG A 187 1.48 1.99 23.27
N ARG A 188 0.86 1.67 24.42
CA ARG A 188 -0.42 0.92 24.47
C ARG A 188 -1.56 1.69 23.82
N THR A 189 -1.57 3.01 23.97
CA THR A 189 -2.59 3.90 23.39
C THR A 189 -2.23 4.40 21.99
N SER A 190 -1.06 4.05 21.46
CA SER A 190 -0.49 4.58 20.21
C SER A 190 -0.36 6.11 20.18
N LEU A 191 -0.39 6.78 21.35
CA LEU A 191 -0.20 8.22 21.46
C LEU A 191 1.22 8.64 21.06
N ASP A 192 2.19 7.73 21.15
CA ASP A 192 3.56 7.95 20.68
C ASP A 192 3.66 8.13 19.16
N GLU A 193 2.69 7.61 18.40
CA GLU A 193 2.64 7.70 16.94
C GLU A 193 1.94 8.97 16.43
N LEU A 194 1.25 9.75 17.28
CA LEU A 194 0.48 10.93 16.84
C LEU A 194 1.35 12.02 16.18
N LEU A 195 2.64 12.08 16.52
CA LEU A 195 3.58 13.01 15.86
C LEU A 195 3.76 12.73 14.36
N GLN A 196 3.39 11.54 13.88
CA GLN A 196 3.37 11.22 12.45
C GLN A 196 2.36 12.07 11.67
N LEU A 197 1.34 12.65 12.33
CA LEU A 197 0.45 13.63 11.69
C LEU A 197 1.23 14.83 11.13
N TRP A 198 2.37 15.17 11.72
CA TRP A 198 3.26 16.20 11.19
C TRP A 198 3.96 15.77 9.89
N ASN A 199 4.35 14.49 9.78
CA ASN A 199 4.88 13.93 8.54
C ASN A 199 3.83 13.94 7.43
N VAL A 200 2.57 13.65 7.78
CA VAL A 200 1.44 13.77 6.84
C VAL A 200 1.26 15.22 6.40
N PHE A 201 1.21 16.16 7.33
CA PHE A 201 1.04 17.57 7.02
C PHE A 201 2.17 18.10 6.10
N ARG A 202 3.44 17.74 6.37
CA ARG A 202 4.59 18.10 5.51
C ARG A 202 4.59 17.42 4.14
N GLY A 203 3.98 16.25 4.02
CA GLY A 203 3.93 15.48 2.77
C GLY A 203 4.94 14.35 2.66
N ASP A 204 5.60 13.99 3.75
CA ASP A 204 6.44 12.79 3.82
C ASP A 204 5.57 11.51 3.81
N MET A 205 4.35 11.61 4.35
CA MET A 205 3.39 10.52 4.52
C MET A 205 1.98 10.95 4.09
N SER A 206 1.07 9.98 4.07
CA SER A 206 -0.37 10.16 3.94
C SER A 206 -1.10 9.61 5.17
N LEU A 207 -2.37 10.00 5.37
CA LEU A 207 -3.20 9.39 6.40
C LEU A 207 -3.44 7.90 6.12
N VAL A 208 -3.68 7.57 4.84
CA VAL A 208 -3.98 6.20 4.38
C VAL A 208 -2.96 5.76 3.35
N GLY A 209 -2.34 4.61 3.59
CA GLY A 209 -1.34 4.02 2.70
C GLY A 209 -0.62 2.86 3.37
N PRO A 210 0.29 2.19 2.64
CA PRO A 210 1.09 1.10 3.21
C PRO A 210 1.91 1.60 4.40
N ARG A 211 1.99 0.82 5.48
CA ARG A 211 2.80 1.20 6.65
C ARG A 211 4.29 1.35 6.25
N PRO A 212 4.97 2.43 6.67
CA PRO A 212 6.39 2.63 6.35
C PRO A 212 7.29 1.68 7.13
N GLU A 213 8.21 1.02 6.43
CA GLU A 213 9.19 0.10 7.02
C GLU A 213 10.61 0.68 7.02
N ARG A 214 11.49 0.15 7.88
CA ARG A 214 12.88 0.60 7.96
C ARG A 214 13.65 0.14 6.72
N PRO A 215 14.63 0.91 6.23
CA PRO A 215 15.42 0.53 5.05
C PRO A 215 15.97 -0.90 5.12
N TYR A 216 16.50 -1.30 6.27
CA TYR A 216 17.00 -2.66 6.52
C TYR A 216 15.95 -3.74 6.22
N PHE A 217 14.73 -3.60 6.76
CA PHE A 217 13.65 -4.54 6.54
C PHE A 217 13.11 -4.48 5.11
N VAL A 218 13.06 -3.29 4.51
CA VAL A 218 12.65 -3.13 3.12
C VAL A 218 13.60 -3.85 2.17
N ALA A 219 14.91 -3.76 2.39
CA ALA A 219 15.90 -4.48 1.59
C ALA A 219 15.68 -6.00 1.69
N ARG A 220 15.53 -6.51 2.92
CA ARG A 220 15.29 -7.94 3.16
C ARG A 220 13.97 -8.42 2.56
N PHE A 221 12.87 -7.73 2.83
CA PHE A 221 11.54 -8.12 2.36
C PHE A 221 11.38 -8.00 0.86
N SER A 222 12.01 -7.00 0.22
CA SER A 222 12.04 -6.88 -1.24
C SER A 222 12.73 -8.06 -1.92
N GLN A 223 13.71 -8.68 -1.25
CA GLN A 223 14.40 -9.88 -1.76
C GLN A 223 13.63 -11.16 -1.46
N THR A 224 12.98 -11.25 -0.30
CA THR A 224 12.28 -12.48 0.14
C THR A 224 10.88 -12.63 -0.44
N TYR A 225 10.12 -11.53 -0.59
CA TYR A 225 8.70 -11.58 -0.93
C TYR A 225 8.44 -10.90 -2.29
N PRO A 226 8.09 -11.68 -3.33
CA PRO A 226 7.71 -11.13 -4.62
C PRO A 226 6.60 -10.08 -4.51
N GLY A 227 6.78 -8.94 -5.18
CA GLY A 227 5.79 -7.85 -5.16
C GLY A 227 5.80 -6.99 -3.89
N TYR A 228 6.68 -7.25 -2.90
CA TYR A 228 6.80 -6.36 -1.73
C TYR A 228 7.18 -4.92 -2.14
N ALA A 229 8.14 -4.77 -3.06
CA ALA A 229 8.61 -3.45 -3.51
C ALA A 229 7.52 -2.60 -4.17
N ALA A 230 6.49 -3.23 -4.76
CA ALA A 230 5.38 -2.55 -5.41
C ALA A 230 4.50 -1.71 -4.45
N ARG A 231 4.60 -1.95 -3.13
CA ARG A 231 3.93 -1.12 -2.11
C ARG A 231 4.41 0.34 -2.13
N HIS A 232 5.64 0.59 -2.56
CA HIS A 232 6.23 1.94 -2.53
C HIS A 232 5.71 2.85 -3.65
N ARG A 233 4.77 2.40 -4.49
CA ARG A 233 4.16 3.26 -5.53
C ARG A 233 3.26 4.36 -4.97
N MET A 234 2.79 4.18 -3.73
CA MET A 234 1.91 5.11 -3.01
C MET A 234 2.65 5.68 -1.78
N PRO A 235 2.35 6.93 -1.36
CA PRO A 235 2.82 7.45 -0.07
C PRO A 235 2.53 6.48 1.07
N ALA A 236 3.50 6.37 1.98
CA ALA A 236 3.33 5.57 3.18
C ALA A 236 2.23 6.17 4.08
N GLY A 237 1.47 5.31 4.75
CA GLY A 237 0.30 5.68 5.56
C GLY A 237 0.50 5.54 7.06
N ILE A 238 -0.20 6.39 7.83
CA ILE A 238 -0.41 6.15 9.27
C ILE A 238 -1.26 4.87 9.45
N THR A 239 -2.39 4.81 8.75
CA THR A 239 -3.25 3.63 8.64
C THR A 239 -3.31 3.14 7.20
N GLY A 240 -3.93 1.98 6.97
CA GLY A 240 -3.96 1.34 5.65
C GLY A 240 -4.81 0.08 5.68
N LEU A 241 -5.03 -0.49 4.49
CA LEU A 241 -5.90 -1.66 4.33
C LEU A 241 -5.36 -2.87 5.11
N ALA A 242 -4.06 -3.12 5.08
CA ALA A 242 -3.46 -4.18 5.89
C ALA A 242 -3.69 -3.93 7.39
N GLN A 243 -3.47 -2.69 7.87
CA GLN A 243 -3.64 -2.33 9.28
C GLN A 243 -5.08 -2.55 9.80
N ILE A 244 -6.11 -2.26 9.01
CA ILE A 244 -7.52 -2.44 9.44
C ILE A 244 -8.01 -3.88 9.34
N ASN A 245 -7.26 -4.76 8.65
CA ASN A 245 -7.53 -6.20 8.58
C ASN A 245 -6.62 -7.01 9.52
N GLY A 246 -6.05 -6.37 10.54
CA GLY A 246 -5.26 -7.04 11.57
C GLY A 246 -3.84 -7.44 11.17
N LEU A 247 -3.39 -7.10 9.95
CA LEU A 247 -2.05 -7.43 9.46
C LEU A 247 -1.02 -6.41 10.00
N ARG A 248 -0.66 -6.56 11.28
CA ARG A 248 0.27 -5.71 12.03
C ARG A 248 1.27 -6.55 12.83
N GLY A 249 2.44 -5.98 13.10
CA GLY A 249 3.46 -6.64 13.92
C GLY A 249 4.00 -7.90 13.24
N ASP A 250 3.96 -9.02 13.98
CA ASP A 250 4.57 -10.30 13.59
C ASP A 250 3.72 -11.14 12.63
N THR A 251 2.65 -10.57 12.07
CA THR A 251 1.84 -11.21 11.02
C THR A 251 2.61 -11.38 9.71
N SER A 252 2.12 -12.28 8.84
CA SER A 252 2.68 -12.55 7.51
C SER A 252 2.98 -11.28 6.71
N ILE A 253 4.25 -11.10 6.35
CA ILE A 253 4.74 -9.98 5.54
C ILE A 253 4.20 -10.07 4.11
N GLU A 254 4.03 -11.29 3.60
CA GLU A 254 3.48 -11.56 2.28
C GLU A 254 2.02 -11.10 2.18
N ASP A 255 1.18 -11.49 3.15
CA ASP A 255 -0.22 -11.06 3.20
C ASP A 255 -0.32 -9.55 3.33
N ARG A 256 0.52 -8.95 4.17
CA ARG A 256 0.58 -7.50 4.33
C ARG A 256 0.90 -6.81 3.00
N ALA A 257 1.91 -7.30 2.27
CA ALA A 257 2.24 -6.78 0.95
C ALA A 257 1.08 -6.98 -0.05
N ARG A 258 0.38 -8.12 0.00
CA ARG A 258 -0.81 -8.39 -0.84
C ARG A 258 -1.92 -7.38 -0.59
N PHE A 259 -2.26 -7.12 0.67
CA PHE A 259 -3.30 -6.16 1.04
C PHE A 259 -2.89 -4.72 0.73
N ASP A 260 -1.62 -4.36 0.96
CA ASP A 260 -1.10 -3.05 0.59
C ASP A 260 -1.17 -2.82 -0.92
N ASN A 261 -0.79 -3.80 -1.73
CA ASN A 261 -0.90 -3.72 -3.18
C ASN A 261 -2.36 -3.68 -3.67
N ALA A 262 -3.26 -4.49 -3.10
CA ALA A 262 -4.69 -4.46 -3.44
C ALA A 262 -5.34 -3.09 -3.13
N TYR A 263 -4.89 -2.42 -2.05
CA TYR A 263 -5.32 -1.06 -1.77
C TYR A 263 -4.84 -0.06 -2.82
N ILE A 264 -3.59 -0.17 -3.26
CA ILE A 264 -3.01 0.71 -4.28
C ILE A 264 -3.72 0.52 -5.61
N ASP A 265 -4.05 -0.73 -5.95
CA ASP A 265 -4.64 -1.11 -7.24
C ASP A 265 -6.05 -0.55 -7.43
N ASP A 266 -6.93 -0.70 -6.43
CA ASP A 266 -8.27 -0.09 -6.46
C ASP A 266 -8.36 1.12 -5.53
N TRP A 267 -7.35 1.98 -5.59
CA TRP A 267 -7.34 3.21 -4.82
C TRP A 267 -8.47 4.17 -5.29
N SER A 268 -9.17 4.72 -4.30
CA SER A 268 -10.10 5.84 -4.46
C SER A 268 -10.17 6.65 -3.18
N LEU A 269 -10.54 7.93 -3.28
CA LEU A 269 -10.75 8.79 -2.12
C LEU A 269 -11.82 8.23 -1.17
N TRP A 270 -12.87 7.61 -1.71
CA TRP A 270 -13.89 6.96 -0.89
C TRP A 270 -13.32 5.81 -0.05
N ARG A 271 -12.43 4.99 -0.62
CA ARG A 271 -11.75 3.91 0.11
C ARG A 271 -10.88 4.46 1.24
N ASP A 272 -10.22 5.61 1.04
CA ASP A 272 -9.48 6.29 2.10
C ASP A 272 -10.41 6.68 3.26
N VAL A 273 -11.56 7.29 2.96
CA VAL A 273 -12.57 7.64 3.98
C VAL A 273 -13.06 6.40 4.72
N CYS A 274 -13.38 5.31 4.01
CA CYS A 274 -13.79 4.05 4.65
C CYS A 274 -12.70 3.48 5.57
N ILE A 275 -11.43 3.51 5.16
CA ILE A 275 -10.31 3.03 5.98
C ILE A 275 -10.14 3.92 7.22
N LEU A 276 -10.27 5.24 7.09
CA LEU A 276 -10.19 6.17 8.21
C LEU A 276 -11.32 5.94 9.22
N LEU A 277 -12.55 5.78 8.76
CA LEU A 277 -13.70 5.48 9.63
C LEU A 277 -13.54 4.14 10.35
N ARG A 278 -13.09 3.09 9.65
CA ARG A 278 -12.79 1.79 10.26
C ARG A 278 -11.64 1.90 11.28
N THR A 279 -10.65 2.74 11.01
CA THR A 279 -9.55 3.01 11.95
C THR A 279 -10.07 3.70 13.21
N ALA A 280 -10.90 4.74 13.07
CA ALA A 280 -11.50 5.44 14.20
C ALA A 280 -12.38 4.50 15.04
N ALA A 281 -13.20 3.66 14.40
CA ALA A 281 -14.01 2.66 15.08
C ALA A 281 -13.16 1.63 15.84
N ALA A 282 -12.02 1.21 15.28
CA ALA A 282 -11.10 0.28 15.94
C ALA A 282 -10.39 0.90 17.15
N LEU A 283 -10.19 2.23 17.17
CA LEU A 283 -9.62 2.94 18.32
C LEU A 283 -10.62 3.15 19.46
N VAL A 284 -11.91 3.30 19.13
CA VAL A 284 -12.99 3.52 20.12
C VAL A 284 -13.49 2.19 20.70
N ARG A 285 -13.47 1.11 19.93
CA ARG A 285 -13.83 -0.22 20.44
C ARG A 285 -12.68 -0.74 21.30
N PRO A 286 -12.92 -1.13 22.57
CA PRO A 286 -11.93 -1.87 23.34
C PRO A 286 -11.61 -3.12 22.53
N THR A 287 -10.41 -3.20 21.97
CA THR A 287 -9.96 -4.44 21.36
C THR A 287 -9.80 -5.40 22.52
N GLY A 288 -10.78 -6.31 22.64
CA GLY A 288 -10.75 -7.40 23.60
C GLY A 288 -9.44 -8.17 23.49
N SER A 289 -9.03 -8.67 24.65
CA SER A 289 -7.83 -9.45 24.93
C SER A 289 -7.41 -10.44 23.84
#